data_AF-S7S496-F1
#
_entry.id   AF-S7S496-F1
#
_cell.length_a   1.000
_cell.length_b   1.000
_cell.length_c   1.000
_cell.angle_alpha   90.00
_cell.angle_beta   90.00
_cell.angle_gamma   90.00
#
_symmetry.space_group_name_H-M   'P 1'
#
loop_
_entity.id
_entity.type
_entity.pdbx_description
1 polymer ?
#
loop_
_entity_poly.entity_id
_entity_poly.type
_entity_poly.pdbx_seq_one_letter_code
_entity_poly.pdbx_strand_id
1 'polypeptide(L)'
;PKERRRLVNAHEPSAKLSARKFAVQDNAVQHVDIGEHAEMSANDIIHATKPEDRQPSLTKKAKLQLKKELFLQRLESGNGPYSKSHARRLKRKSREKIAGGLDDLRTAITSVEEAIPVAVQNSVQEISEDISASNPPSRVKPKPGQIGEGKAAPLSKTQRKRALQVEQIRHPLILSNPDYVSNPFETIRKHAQNTLVKRQDSV
;
A
#
# COMPACT_ATOMS: atom_id res chain seq x y z
N PRO A 1 17.97 -37.80 -45.91
CA PRO A 1 16.81 -37.42 -45.07
C PRO A 1 17.19 -36.30 -44.08
N LYS A 2 16.73 -35.06 -44.32
CA LYS A 2 17.06 -33.90 -43.47
C LYS A 2 16.02 -33.76 -42.35
N GLU A 3 16.47 -33.91 -41.10
CA GLU A 3 15.63 -33.70 -39.90
C GLU A 3 15.15 -32.25 -39.80
N ARG A 4 13.83 -32.07 -39.70
CA ARG A 4 13.20 -30.77 -39.43
C ARG A 4 13.20 -30.51 -37.92
N ARG A 5 13.97 -29.52 -37.47
CA ARG A 5 13.89 -28.97 -36.11
C ARG A 5 12.46 -28.47 -35.83
N ARG A 6 11.79 -29.04 -34.84
CA ARG A 6 10.51 -28.55 -34.33
C ARG A 6 10.75 -27.30 -33.48
N LEU A 7 10.10 -26.19 -33.85
CA LEU A 7 9.99 -25.00 -33.01
C LEU A 7 9.10 -25.33 -31.83
N VAL A 8 9.68 -25.41 -30.63
CA VAL A 8 8.94 -25.46 -29.38
C VAL A 8 8.59 -24.02 -29.02
N ASN A 9 7.30 -23.67 -29.12
CA ASN A 9 6.78 -22.37 -28.71
C ASN A 9 6.94 -22.24 -27.17
N ALA A 10 8.01 -21.57 -26.74
CA ALA A 10 8.36 -21.33 -25.34
C ALA A 10 7.74 -20.02 -24.81
N HIS A 11 6.43 -19.85 -24.97
CA HIS A 11 5.71 -18.78 -24.30
C HIS A 11 4.62 -19.37 -23.43
N GLU A 12 4.71 -19.13 -22.13
CA GLU A 12 3.65 -19.47 -21.18
C GLU A 12 2.38 -18.67 -21.52
N PRO A 13 1.19 -19.29 -21.43
CA PRO A 13 -0.05 -18.56 -21.63
C PRO A 13 -0.21 -17.50 -20.53
N SER A 14 -0.49 -16.26 -20.93
CA SER A 14 -0.69 -15.13 -20.02
C SER A 14 -1.71 -15.46 -18.91
N ALA A 15 -1.42 -15.02 -17.69
CA ALA A 15 -2.26 -15.23 -16.51
C ALA A 15 -3.75 -15.02 -16.81
N LYS A 16 -4.55 -16.09 -16.66
CA LYS A 16 -6.01 -16.03 -16.80
C LYS A 16 -6.55 -15.09 -15.71
N LEU A 17 -7.15 -13.97 -16.12
CA LEU A 17 -7.86 -13.09 -15.21
C LEU A 17 -8.98 -13.88 -14.54
N SER A 18 -9.09 -13.76 -13.21
CA SER A 18 -10.19 -14.38 -12.48
C SER A 18 -11.52 -13.91 -13.08
N ALA A 19 -12.43 -14.86 -13.33
CA ALA A 19 -13.76 -14.55 -13.82
C ALA A 19 -14.38 -13.47 -12.93
N ARG A 20 -14.90 -12.39 -13.55
CA ARG A 20 -15.60 -11.32 -12.84
C ARG A 20 -16.74 -11.94 -12.07
N LYS A 21 -16.56 -12.11 -10.76
CA LYS A 21 -17.67 -12.30 -9.84
C LYS A 21 -18.41 -10.96 -9.82
N PHE A 22 -19.62 -10.93 -10.36
CA PHE A 22 -20.52 -9.82 -10.09
C PHE A 22 -20.79 -9.83 -8.60
N ALA A 23 -20.05 -9.01 -7.85
CA ALA A 23 -20.39 -8.69 -6.48
C ALA A 23 -21.60 -7.74 -6.53
N VAL A 24 -22.78 -8.29 -6.74
CA VAL A 24 -24.00 -7.63 -6.27
C VAL A 24 -23.85 -7.66 -4.75
N GLN A 25 -23.80 -6.48 -4.13
CA GLN A 25 -23.67 -6.39 -2.67
C GLN A 25 -24.87 -7.13 -2.05
N ASP A 26 -24.66 -7.94 -1.02
CA ASP A 26 -25.77 -8.64 -0.34
C ASP A 26 -26.82 -7.65 0.20
N ASN A 27 -26.42 -6.39 0.46
CA ASN A 27 -27.31 -5.30 0.83
C ASN A 27 -28.27 -4.84 -0.30
N ALA A 28 -28.05 -5.25 -1.55
CA ALA A 28 -28.87 -4.87 -2.70
C ALA A 28 -29.95 -5.91 -3.03
N VAL A 29 -29.93 -7.08 -2.40
CA VAL A 29 -30.93 -8.14 -2.61
C VAL A 29 -31.75 -8.24 -1.34
N GLN A 30 -32.99 -7.73 -1.37
CA GLN A 30 -33.94 -7.97 -0.30
C GLN A 30 -34.27 -9.46 -0.26
N HIS A 31 -34.02 -10.09 0.88
CA HIS A 31 -34.49 -11.45 1.15
C HIS A 31 -36.03 -11.38 1.26
N VAL A 32 -36.73 -12.06 0.35
CA VAL A 32 -38.19 -12.12 0.34
C VAL A 32 -38.59 -13.52 0.78
N ASP A 33 -39.21 -13.63 1.94
CA ASP A 33 -39.75 -14.89 2.45
C ASP A 33 -41.01 -15.28 1.66
N ILE A 34 -40.94 -16.41 0.97
CA ILE A 34 -42.00 -16.89 0.08
C ILE A 34 -43.18 -17.35 0.94
N GLY A 35 -44.15 -16.47 1.15
CA GLY A 35 -45.39 -16.77 1.88
C GLY A 35 -45.88 -15.64 2.80
N GLU A 36 -45.03 -14.66 3.13
CA GLU A 36 -45.35 -13.61 4.11
C GLU A 36 -46.47 -12.65 3.65
N HIS A 37 -46.61 -12.48 2.33
CA HIS A 37 -47.63 -11.60 1.73
C HIS A 37 -48.88 -12.33 1.23
N ALA A 38 -49.09 -13.60 1.60
CA ALA A 38 -50.23 -14.39 1.09
C ALA A 38 -51.60 -13.85 1.53
N GLU A 39 -51.66 -13.16 2.68
CA GLU A 39 -52.92 -12.59 3.22
C GLU A 39 -53.09 -11.10 2.94
N MET A 40 -52.10 -10.44 2.31
CA MET A 40 -52.19 -9.01 2.02
C MET A 40 -53.02 -8.75 0.77
N SER A 41 -53.94 -7.78 0.84
CA SER A 41 -54.70 -7.32 -0.32
C SER A 41 -53.74 -6.76 -1.38
N ALA A 42 -54.00 -7.06 -2.65
CA ALA A 42 -53.15 -6.65 -3.77
C ALA A 42 -52.89 -5.12 -3.81
N ASN A 43 -53.86 -4.32 -3.35
CA ASN A 43 -53.70 -2.87 -3.26
C ASN A 43 -52.64 -2.48 -2.20
N ASP A 44 -52.60 -3.16 -1.06
CA ASP A 44 -51.64 -2.87 0.02
C ASP A 44 -50.21 -3.24 -0.39
N ILE A 45 -50.03 -4.32 -1.15
CA ILE A 45 -48.74 -4.71 -1.74
C ILE A 45 -48.24 -3.64 -2.74
N ILE A 46 -49.14 -3.07 -3.54
CA ILE A 46 -48.82 -2.00 -4.50
C ILE A 46 -48.44 -0.70 -3.76
N HIS A 47 -49.04 -0.42 -2.61
CA HIS A 47 -48.69 0.74 -1.80
C HIS A 47 -47.37 0.56 -1.03
N ALA A 48 -47.11 -0.63 -0.50
CA ALA A 48 -45.85 -0.95 0.22
C ALA A 48 -44.62 -0.97 -0.70
N THR A 49 -44.80 -1.29 -1.98
CA THR A 49 -43.71 -1.33 -2.99
C THR A 49 -43.50 -0.01 -3.73
N LYS A 50 -44.25 1.06 -3.40
CA LYS A 50 -43.95 2.40 -3.93
C LYS A 50 -42.65 2.91 -3.29
N PRO A 51 -41.56 3.08 -4.06
CA PRO A 51 -40.34 3.65 -3.52
C PRO A 51 -40.53 5.17 -3.35
N GLU A 52 -40.70 5.62 -2.11
CA GLU A 52 -40.69 7.04 -1.73
C GLU A 52 -39.31 7.72 -1.99
N ASP A 53 -38.27 6.95 -2.30
CA ASP A 53 -36.93 7.46 -2.62
C ASP A 53 -36.58 7.41 -4.12
N ARG A 54 -37.53 7.72 -5.00
CA ARG A 54 -37.16 8.03 -6.39
C ARG A 54 -36.47 9.38 -6.42
N GLN A 55 -35.14 9.34 -6.43
CA GLN A 55 -34.29 10.46 -6.85
C GLN A 55 -34.98 11.22 -8.00
N PRO A 56 -35.20 12.53 -7.88
CA PRO A 56 -35.99 13.28 -8.86
C PRO A 56 -35.38 13.02 -10.23
N SER A 57 -36.18 12.48 -11.15
CA SER A 57 -35.72 12.16 -12.50
C SER A 57 -35.42 13.48 -13.19
N LEU A 58 -34.16 13.93 -13.07
CA LEU A 58 -33.73 15.22 -13.59
C LEU A 58 -34.07 15.28 -15.08
N THR A 59 -34.80 16.32 -15.46
CA THR A 59 -35.13 16.57 -16.86
C THR A 59 -33.83 16.66 -17.67
N LYS A 60 -33.89 16.33 -18.97
CA LYS A 60 -32.70 16.40 -19.86
C LYS A 60 -32.05 17.78 -19.79
N LYS A 61 -32.83 18.85 -19.61
CA LYS A 61 -32.35 20.23 -19.43
C LYS A 61 -31.57 20.39 -18.12
N ALA A 62 -32.10 19.92 -16.99
CA ALA A 62 -31.42 19.96 -15.71
C ALA A 62 -30.09 19.18 -15.73
N LYS A 63 -30.08 17.99 -16.35
CA LYS A 63 -28.84 17.21 -16.54
C LYS A 63 -27.80 17.95 -17.40
N LEU A 64 -28.24 18.67 -18.43
CA LEU A 64 -27.35 19.46 -19.28
C LEU A 64 -26.79 20.68 -18.55
N GLN A 65 -27.59 21.36 -17.74
CA GLN A 65 -27.14 22.47 -16.89
C GLN A 65 -26.12 22.00 -15.87
N LEU A 66 -26.39 20.89 -15.17
CA LEU A 66 -25.47 20.32 -14.17
C LEU A 66 -24.13 19.90 -14.83
N LYS A 67 -24.17 19.35 -16.04
CA LYS A 67 -22.95 19.08 -16.83
C LYS A 67 -22.18 20.36 -17.18
N LYS A 68 -22.88 21.42 -17.58
CA LYS A 68 -22.28 22.71 -17.93
C LYS A 68 -21.63 23.35 -16.69
N GLU A 69 -22.31 23.34 -15.56
CA GLU A 69 -21.81 23.86 -14.29
C GLU A 69 -20.58 23.08 -13.81
N LEU A 70 -20.63 21.75 -13.82
CA LEU A 70 -19.47 20.93 -13.48
C LEU A 70 -18.29 21.16 -14.43
N PHE A 71 -18.56 21.41 -15.71
CA PHE A 71 -17.51 21.72 -16.68
C PHE A 71 -16.87 23.09 -16.41
N LEU A 72 -17.66 24.11 -16.09
CA LEU A 72 -17.16 25.43 -15.70
C LEU A 72 -16.36 25.35 -14.41
N GLN A 73 -16.87 24.66 -13.39
CA GLN A 73 -16.17 24.42 -12.14
C GLN A 73 -14.83 23.68 -12.36
N ARG A 74 -14.79 22.74 -13.30
CA ARG A 74 -13.55 22.04 -13.69
C ARG A 74 -12.56 22.97 -14.42
N LEU A 75 -13.04 23.93 -15.21
CA LEU A 75 -12.17 24.92 -15.86
C LEU A 75 -11.62 25.94 -14.85
N GLU A 76 -12.47 26.39 -13.92
CA GLU A 76 -12.10 27.28 -12.83
C GLU A 76 -11.10 26.63 -11.88
N SER A 77 -11.31 25.36 -11.53
CA SER A 77 -10.36 24.60 -10.68
C SER A 77 -9.13 24.07 -11.43
N GLY A 78 -9.22 23.88 -12.75
CA GLY A 78 -8.17 23.31 -13.59
C GLY A 78 -7.11 24.32 -14.04
N ASN A 79 -7.46 25.61 -14.04
CA ASN A 79 -6.56 26.71 -14.37
C ASN A 79 -6.01 27.36 -13.09
N GLY A 80 -5.27 26.58 -12.30
CA GLY A 80 -4.40 27.20 -11.29
C GLY A 80 -3.47 28.22 -11.96
N PRO A 81 -3.03 29.28 -11.26
CA PRO A 81 -2.28 30.42 -11.82
C PRO A 81 -0.91 30.06 -12.42
N TYR A 82 -0.58 28.78 -12.50
CA TYR A 82 0.71 28.29 -12.89
C TYR A 82 0.59 27.22 -13.98
N SER A 83 1.47 27.34 -14.98
CA SER A 83 1.52 26.45 -16.13
C SER A 83 1.75 24.98 -15.75
N LYS A 84 1.42 24.06 -16.68
CA LYS A 84 1.69 22.61 -16.57
C LYS A 84 3.15 22.30 -16.22
N SER A 85 4.09 23.16 -16.64
CA SER A 85 5.51 23.08 -16.29
C SER A 85 5.77 23.35 -14.80
N HIS A 86 5.14 24.38 -14.23
CA HIS A 86 5.24 24.69 -12.81
C HIS A 86 4.66 23.57 -11.93
N ALA A 87 3.52 23.00 -12.31
CA ALA A 87 2.95 21.84 -11.60
C ALA A 87 3.89 20.62 -11.64
N ARG A 88 4.57 20.37 -12.76
CA ARG A 88 5.62 19.33 -12.85
C ARG A 88 6.80 19.67 -11.95
N ARG A 89 7.24 20.92 -11.90
CA ARG A 89 8.34 21.38 -11.06
C ARG A 89 8.03 21.24 -9.57
N LEU A 90 6.81 21.60 -9.14
CA LEU A 90 6.35 21.36 -7.76
C LEU A 90 6.31 19.89 -7.41
N LYS A 91 5.81 19.01 -8.30
CA LYS A 91 5.81 17.55 -8.07
C LYS A 91 7.22 16.96 -8.02
N ARG A 92 8.15 17.50 -8.81
CA ARG A 92 9.56 17.09 -8.77
C ARG A 92 10.20 17.52 -7.44
N LYS A 93 10.03 18.79 -7.05
CA LYS A 93 10.49 19.31 -5.76
C LYS A 93 9.89 18.55 -4.57
N SER A 94 8.59 18.22 -4.60
CA SER A 94 7.97 17.46 -3.51
C SER A 94 8.51 16.03 -3.42
N ARG A 95 8.77 15.38 -4.56
CA ARG A 95 9.43 14.06 -4.59
C ARG A 95 10.87 14.10 -4.11
N GLU A 96 11.61 15.14 -4.49
CA GLU A 96 12.99 15.36 -4.02
C GLU A 96 13.01 15.66 -2.51
N LYS A 97 12.04 16.42 -1.99
CA LYS A 97 11.86 16.64 -0.55
C LYS A 97 11.54 15.35 0.21
N ILE A 98 10.66 14.48 -0.32
CA ILE A 98 10.36 13.18 0.32
C ILE A 98 11.59 12.25 0.34
N ALA A 99 12.47 12.36 -0.66
CA ALA A 99 13.70 11.58 -0.72
C ALA A 99 14.87 12.19 0.10
N GLY A 100 14.79 13.45 0.52
CA GLY A 100 15.89 14.19 1.15
C GLY A 100 15.57 14.92 2.47
N GLY A 101 14.31 14.94 2.93
CA GLY A 101 13.90 15.71 4.11
C GLY A 101 12.79 15.00 4.89
N LEU A 102 13.14 14.52 6.09
CA LEU A 102 12.19 13.98 7.08
C LEU A 102 11.35 15.06 7.77
N ASP A 103 11.37 16.31 7.31
CA ASP A 103 10.69 17.43 7.99
C ASP A 103 9.18 17.27 8.02
N ASP A 104 8.54 16.84 6.91
CA ASP A 104 7.09 16.60 6.88
C ASP A 104 6.68 15.47 7.86
N LEU A 105 7.56 14.49 8.07
CA LEU A 105 7.36 13.43 9.06
C LEU A 105 7.59 13.92 10.48
N ARG A 106 8.58 14.79 10.71
CA ARG A 106 8.80 15.44 12.02
C ARG A 106 7.59 16.27 12.40
N THR A 107 7.06 17.08 11.49
CA THR A 107 5.87 17.91 11.74
C THR A 107 4.63 17.05 12.01
N ALA A 108 4.47 15.93 11.30
CA ALA A 108 3.37 15.00 11.54
C ALA A 108 3.51 14.31 12.92
N ILE A 109 4.72 13.91 13.31
CA ILE A 109 4.99 13.29 14.62
C ILE A 109 4.72 14.28 15.75
N THR A 110 5.24 15.51 15.68
CA THR A 110 4.98 16.53 16.71
C THR A 110 3.49 16.84 16.84
N SER A 111 2.75 16.90 15.72
CA SER A 111 1.29 17.12 15.75
C SER A 111 0.52 15.96 16.41
N VAL A 112 1.05 14.73 16.31
CA VAL A 112 0.46 13.55 16.94
C VAL A 112 0.87 13.46 18.41
N GLU A 113 2.09 13.85 18.76
CA GLU A 113 2.57 13.90 20.15
C GLU A 113 1.83 14.95 20.98
N GLU A 114 1.49 16.11 20.40
CA GLU A 114 0.65 17.13 21.05
C GLU A 114 -0.81 16.68 21.23
N ALA A 115 -1.30 15.78 20.38
CA ALA A 115 -2.67 15.26 20.43
C ALA A 115 -2.86 14.07 21.41
N ILE A 116 -1.77 13.53 21.97
CA ILE A 116 -1.83 12.41 22.93
C ILE A 116 -1.72 12.99 24.36
N PRO A 117 -2.72 12.79 25.23
CA PRO A 117 -2.66 13.27 26.61
C PRO A 117 -1.52 12.61 27.38
N VAL A 118 -0.78 13.41 28.16
CA VAL A 118 0.44 13.07 28.93
C VAL A 118 0.32 11.78 29.76
N ALA A 119 -0.90 11.41 30.18
CA ALA A 119 -1.17 10.18 30.94
C ALA A 119 -0.85 8.87 30.18
N VAL A 120 -0.79 8.87 28.85
CA VAL A 120 -0.48 7.68 28.05
C VAL A 120 1.02 7.55 27.73
N GLN A 121 1.80 8.64 27.85
CA GLN A 121 3.24 8.61 27.59
C GLN A 121 4.01 7.87 28.70
N ASN A 122 3.54 7.95 29.95
CA ASN A 122 4.20 7.30 31.10
C ASN A 122 3.98 5.77 31.14
N SER A 123 2.89 5.25 30.56
CA SER A 123 2.63 3.79 30.57
C SER A 123 3.44 3.01 29.52
N VAL A 124 4.09 3.69 28.58
CA VAL A 124 4.93 3.04 27.54
C VAL A 124 6.38 2.88 28.01
N GLN A 125 6.85 3.69 28.96
CA GLN A 125 8.21 3.58 29.51
C GLN A 125 8.37 2.38 30.46
N GLU A 126 7.34 2.03 31.24
CA GLU A 126 7.43 0.94 32.23
C GLU A 126 7.38 -0.50 31.66
N ILE A 127 7.05 -0.69 30.37
CA ILE A 127 6.97 -2.04 29.76
C ILE A 127 8.34 -2.49 29.20
N SER A 128 9.39 -1.67 29.33
CA SER A 128 10.68 -1.92 28.66
C SER A 128 11.72 -2.70 29.47
N GLU A 129 11.46 -3.06 30.74
CA GLU A 129 12.45 -3.73 31.60
C GLU A 129 12.16 -5.20 31.96
N ASP A 130 10.96 -5.74 31.70
CA ASP A 130 10.65 -7.15 31.96
C ASP A 130 10.08 -7.84 30.71
N ILE A 131 10.94 -8.57 29.99
CA ILE A 131 10.69 -9.88 29.32
C ILE A 131 12.07 -10.36 28.82
N SER A 132 12.88 -10.85 29.76
CA SER A 132 13.81 -11.94 29.47
C SER A 132 13.05 -13.25 29.68
N ALA A 133 13.26 -14.23 28.80
CA ALA A 133 12.64 -15.56 28.77
C ALA A 133 11.23 -15.70 28.15
N SER A 134 11.17 -15.75 26.82
CA SER A 134 10.38 -16.80 26.14
C SER A 134 10.92 -17.08 24.73
N ASN A 135 10.96 -18.38 24.41
CA ASN A 135 11.62 -18.98 23.25
C ASN A 135 11.26 -18.34 21.89
N PRO A 136 12.21 -18.18 20.95
CA PRO A 136 11.86 -17.85 19.57
C PRO A 136 11.25 -19.08 18.88
N PRO A 137 10.15 -18.93 18.10
CA PRO A 137 9.61 -20.03 17.30
C PRO A 137 10.67 -20.47 16.28
N SER A 138 10.85 -21.79 16.17
CA SER A 138 11.86 -22.42 15.32
C SER A 138 11.71 -21.96 13.87
N ARG A 139 12.73 -21.23 13.39
CA ARG A 139 12.83 -20.88 11.97
C ARG A 139 13.20 -22.16 11.22
N VAL A 140 12.28 -22.66 10.41
CA VAL A 140 12.53 -23.77 9.49
C VAL A 140 13.69 -23.36 8.58
N LYS A 141 14.80 -24.09 8.65
CA LYS A 141 15.97 -23.83 7.80
C LYS A 141 15.61 -24.25 6.37
N PRO A 142 15.77 -23.38 5.35
CA PRO A 142 15.54 -23.78 3.98
C PRO A 142 16.55 -24.86 3.57
N LYS A 143 16.09 -25.89 2.87
CA LYS A 143 16.94 -26.97 2.39
C LYS A 143 17.93 -26.42 1.35
N PRO A 144 19.22 -26.79 1.42
CA PRO A 144 20.19 -26.36 0.42
C PRO A 144 19.80 -26.90 -0.96
N GLY A 145 19.69 -26.00 -1.96
CA GLY A 145 19.33 -26.34 -3.35
C GLY A 145 17.96 -25.86 -3.83
N GLN A 146 17.11 -25.32 -2.94
CA GLN A 146 15.80 -24.78 -3.31
C GLN A 146 15.90 -23.31 -3.72
N ILE A 147 16.11 -23.05 -5.01
CA ILE A 147 16.05 -21.71 -5.60
C ILE A 147 14.59 -21.43 -5.96
N GLY A 148 13.92 -20.56 -5.21
CA GLY A 148 12.56 -20.11 -5.54
C GLY A 148 11.65 -19.80 -4.36
N GLU A 149 11.92 -20.34 -3.16
CA GLU A 149 11.18 -19.99 -1.94
C GLU A 149 11.88 -18.86 -1.14
N GLY A 150 12.29 -17.80 -1.84
CA GLY A 150 12.72 -16.58 -1.17
C GLY A 150 11.49 -15.81 -0.66
N LYS A 151 11.47 -15.42 0.62
CA LYS A 151 10.62 -14.38 1.27
C LYS A 151 9.38 -13.90 0.48
N ALA A 152 8.52 -14.81 0.03
CA ALA A 152 7.36 -14.44 -0.78
C ALA A 152 6.27 -13.78 0.08
N ALA A 153 6.26 -14.08 1.38
CA ALA A 153 5.46 -13.36 2.35
C ALA A 153 6.12 -12.01 2.68
N PRO A 154 5.42 -10.87 2.49
CA PRO A 154 5.92 -9.58 2.95
C PRO A 154 6.14 -9.63 4.46
N LEU A 155 7.21 -8.98 4.93
CA LEU A 155 7.49 -8.84 6.35
C LEU A 155 6.24 -8.32 7.10
N SER A 156 6.00 -8.85 8.30
CA SER A 156 4.90 -8.38 9.14
C SER A 156 5.06 -6.88 9.43
N LYS A 157 3.97 -6.19 9.77
CA LYS A 157 4.00 -4.74 10.06
C LYS A 157 5.03 -4.41 11.16
N THR A 158 5.13 -5.26 12.18
CA THR A 158 6.09 -5.11 13.29
C THR A 158 7.52 -5.33 12.84
N GLN A 159 7.78 -6.34 12.00
CA GLN A 159 9.11 -6.58 11.42
C GLN A 159 9.55 -5.43 10.51
N ARG A 160 8.63 -4.87 9.72
CA ARG A 160 8.91 -3.67 8.90
C ARG A 160 9.26 -2.47 9.76
N LYS A 161 8.51 -2.21 10.84
CA LYS A 161 8.81 -1.10 11.78
C LYS A 161 10.20 -1.25 12.39
N ARG A 162 10.55 -2.45 12.87
CA ARG A 162 11.88 -2.73 13.42
C ARG A 162 12.99 -2.57 12.38
N ALA A 163 12.79 -3.06 11.16
CA ALA A 163 13.75 -2.90 10.07
C ALA A 163 13.97 -1.42 9.72
N LEU A 164 12.90 -0.62 9.66
CA LEU A 164 13.00 0.82 9.40
C LEU A 164 13.73 1.56 10.52
N GLN A 165 13.49 1.23 11.80
CA GLN A 165 14.23 1.82 12.93
C GLN A 165 15.72 1.52 12.87
N VAL A 166 16.09 0.28 12.54
CA VAL A 166 17.49 -0.12 12.40
C VAL A 166 18.14 0.64 11.25
N GLU A 167 17.48 0.76 10.10
CA GLU A 167 18.02 1.49 8.95
C GLU A 167 18.09 3.01 9.22
N GLN A 168 17.16 3.58 9.99
CA GLN A 168 17.20 4.99 10.40
C GLN A 168 18.47 5.31 11.20
N ILE A 169 18.87 4.42 12.11
CA ILE A 169 20.11 4.56 12.86
C ILE A 169 21.31 4.29 11.96
N ARG A 170 21.25 3.26 11.13
CA ARG A 170 22.37 2.83 10.29
C ARG A 170 22.76 3.86 9.22
N HIS A 171 21.79 4.49 8.58
CA HIS A 171 22.03 5.39 7.45
C HIS A 171 22.99 6.56 7.76
N PRO A 172 22.80 7.36 8.84
CA PRO A 172 23.74 8.41 9.19
C PRO A 172 25.13 7.87 9.53
N LEU A 173 25.24 6.67 10.14
CA LEU A 173 26.53 6.04 10.42
C LEU A 173 27.28 5.63 9.15
N ILE A 174 26.57 5.24 8.09
CA ILE A 174 27.20 4.95 6.80
C ILE A 174 27.70 6.25 6.17
N LEU A 175 26.87 7.31 6.21
CA LEU A 175 27.23 8.61 5.63
C LEU A 175 28.33 9.35 6.39
N SER A 176 28.51 9.09 7.68
CA SER A 176 29.60 9.68 8.47
C SER A 176 30.96 9.01 8.22
N ASN A 177 31.00 7.86 7.52
CA ASN A 177 32.24 7.17 7.22
C ASN A 177 32.99 7.86 6.05
N PRO A 178 34.21 8.35 6.26
CA PRO A 178 34.95 9.10 5.23
C PRO A 178 35.22 8.26 3.97
N ASP A 179 35.51 6.96 4.13
CA ASP A 179 35.78 6.06 3.02
C ASP A 179 34.54 5.85 2.14
N TYR A 180 33.35 5.89 2.75
CA TYR A 180 32.08 5.79 2.05
C TYR A 180 31.77 7.06 1.25
N VAL A 181 32.07 8.23 1.82
CA VAL A 181 31.88 9.54 1.16
C VAL A 181 32.84 9.69 -0.02
N SER A 182 34.10 9.25 0.10
CA SER A 182 35.09 9.35 -0.97
C SER A 182 34.80 8.37 -2.12
N ASN A 183 34.53 7.09 -1.81
CA ASN A 183 34.26 6.06 -2.81
C ASN A 183 33.31 4.97 -2.25
N PRO A 184 31.99 5.12 -2.47
CA PRO A 184 31.02 4.18 -1.90
C PRO A 184 31.14 2.78 -2.49
N PHE A 185 31.47 2.65 -3.78
CA PHE A 185 31.57 1.35 -4.45
C PHE A 185 32.78 0.55 -3.99
N GLU A 186 33.93 1.20 -3.77
CA GLU A 186 35.11 0.53 -3.23
C GLU A 186 34.90 0.09 -1.79
N THR A 187 34.26 0.92 -0.98
CA THR A 187 33.91 0.59 0.42
C THR A 187 32.96 -0.60 0.50
N ILE A 188 31.94 -0.65 -0.37
CA ILE A 188 31.05 -1.82 -0.50
C ILE A 188 31.82 -3.07 -0.93
N ARG A 189 32.74 -2.94 -1.90
CA ARG A 189 33.57 -4.06 -2.39
C ARG A 189 34.45 -4.62 -1.27
N LYS A 190 35.16 -3.77 -0.53
CA LYS A 190 35.99 -4.16 0.62
C LYS A 190 35.15 -4.81 1.74
N HIS A 191 33.99 -4.23 2.06
CA HIS A 191 33.08 -4.80 3.05
C HIS A 191 32.61 -6.22 2.66
N ALA A 192 32.22 -6.40 1.39
CA ALA A 192 31.80 -7.69 0.86
C ALA A 192 32.95 -8.73 0.89
N GLN A 193 34.16 -8.34 0.50
CA GLN A 193 35.34 -9.20 0.59
C GLN A 193 35.58 -9.64 2.05
N ASN A 194 35.55 -8.71 3.00
CA ASN A 194 35.74 -8.99 4.43
C ASN A 194 34.63 -9.88 5.02
N THR A 195 33.40 -9.79 4.52
CA THR A 195 32.29 -10.65 4.98
C THR A 195 32.29 -12.03 4.34
N LEU A 196 32.78 -12.16 3.11
CA LEU A 196 32.95 -13.46 2.44
C LEU A 196 34.09 -14.27 3.05
N VAL A 197 35.22 -13.64 3.35
CA VAL A 197 36.38 -14.30 4.01
C VAL A 197 35.97 -14.86 5.38
N LYS A 198 35.30 -14.05 6.22
CA LYS A 198 34.80 -14.51 7.54
C LYS A 198 33.84 -15.69 7.49
N ARG A 199 33.15 -15.92 6.37
CA ARG A 199 32.28 -17.09 6.19
C ARG A 199 33.04 -18.34 5.76
N GLN A 200 34.19 -18.19 5.12
CA GLN A 200 35.05 -19.31 4.73
C GLN A 200 35.82 -19.85 5.93
N ASP A 201 36.19 -18.98 6.87
CA ASP A 201 36.91 -19.38 8.09
C ASP A 201 36.01 -19.96 9.20
N SER A 202 34.68 -19.87 9.04
CA SER A 202 33.67 -20.32 10.03
C SER A 202 32.95 -21.61 9.65
N VAL A 203 33.51 -22.40 8.74
CA VAL A 203 33.05 -23.73 8.31
C VAL A 203 34.14 -24.74 8.62
#